data_AF-A0AAW7AWX2-F1
#
_entry.id   AF-A0AAW7AWX2-F1
#
_cell.length_a   1.000
_cell.length_b   1.000
_cell.length_c   1.000
_cell.angle_alpha   90.00
_cell.angle_beta   90.00
_cell.angle_gamma   90.00
#
_symmetry.space_group_name_H-M   'P 1'
#
loop_
_entity.id
_entity.type
_entity.pdbx_description
1 polymer ?
#
loop_
_entity_poly.entity_id
_entity_poly.type
_entity_poly.pdbx_seq_one_letter_code
_entity_poly.pdbx_strand_id
1 'polypeptide(L)'
;MSRKPKRLSSYKPRHRDMLPIEDFTCEKDMYQELGQQARYTGNPVHKKSPGNFALIPPARPRPDKTLCDMVNIFQRAEASRLLKEAFNRGLVSLAKAENNTTWPKHVWAVTEEGCPVEGVYDGQGYHGYPISDERTPLYEEIMKRWEHADHGS
;
A
#
# COMPACT_ATOMS: atom_id res chain seq x y z
N MET A 1 28.11 32.53 16.28
CA MET A 1 26.87 32.09 16.96
C MET A 1 26.05 31.25 15.98
N SER A 2 26.20 29.92 16.00
CA SER A 2 25.40 29.03 15.14
C SER A 2 23.96 28.97 15.63
N ARG A 3 23.02 29.39 14.79
CA ARG A 3 21.60 29.17 15.02
C ARG A 3 21.35 27.66 14.93
N LYS A 4 21.06 27.01 16.05
CA LYS A 4 20.56 25.63 16.07
C LYS A 4 19.25 25.59 15.25
N PRO A 5 19.05 24.61 14.37
CA PRO A 5 17.78 24.49 13.66
C PRO A 5 16.66 24.30 14.69
N LYS A 6 15.60 25.10 14.54
CA LYS A 6 14.37 24.95 15.32
C LYS A 6 13.85 23.54 15.06
N ARG A 7 13.68 22.72 16.10
CA ARG A 7 12.88 21.49 16.02
C ARG A 7 11.49 21.90 15.52
N LEU A 8 11.16 21.52 14.29
CA LEU A 8 9.83 21.72 13.73
C LEU A 8 8.85 20.84 14.51
N SER A 9 7.91 21.53 15.16
CA SER A 9 6.49 21.23 15.44
C SER A 9 6.04 19.77 15.63
N SER A 10 5.10 19.58 16.57
CA SER A 10 4.42 18.35 16.97
C SER A 10 3.50 17.75 15.89
N TYR A 11 3.94 17.68 14.64
CA TYR A 11 3.18 17.06 13.57
C TYR A 11 3.09 15.55 13.84
N LYS A 12 1.88 15.08 14.16
CA LYS A 12 1.57 13.65 14.15
C LYS A 12 1.10 13.32 12.73
N PRO A 13 1.86 12.50 11.98
CA PRO A 13 1.43 12.06 10.66
C PRO A 13 0.05 11.44 10.75
N ARG A 14 -0.85 11.81 9.84
CA ARG A 14 -2.10 11.06 9.68
C ARG A 14 -1.75 9.69 9.11
N HIS A 15 -2.58 8.69 9.41
CA HIS A 15 -2.31 7.31 8.98
C HIS A 15 -2.05 7.16 7.47
N ARG A 16 -2.64 8.02 6.64
CA ARG A 16 -2.53 7.99 5.17
C ARG A 16 -1.66 9.09 4.55
N ASP A 17 -0.88 9.83 5.34
CA ASP A 17 0.10 10.73 4.73
C ASP A 17 1.21 9.89 4.08
N MET A 18 1.51 10.15 2.80
CA MET A 18 2.58 9.46 2.08
C MET A 18 3.95 9.94 2.56
N LEU A 19 4.93 9.03 2.54
CA LEU A 19 6.33 9.37 2.72
C LEU A 19 6.74 10.40 1.65
N PRO A 20 7.37 11.53 2.01
CA PRO A 20 7.90 12.48 1.03
C PRO A 20 8.88 11.82 0.07
N ILE A 21 8.90 12.25 -1.20
CA ILE A 21 9.78 11.68 -2.23
C ILE A 21 11.26 11.85 -1.86
N GLU A 22 11.61 12.98 -1.24
CA GLU A 22 12.96 13.25 -0.76
C GLU A 22 13.41 12.26 0.33
N ASP A 23 12.54 11.98 1.29
CA ASP A 23 12.80 10.99 2.35
C ASP A 23 12.92 9.58 1.77
N PHE A 24 12.01 9.21 0.86
CA PHE A 24 12.09 7.94 0.14
C PHE A 24 13.40 7.81 -0.64
N THR A 25 13.84 8.86 -1.33
CA THR A 25 15.06 8.84 -2.14
C THR A 25 16.30 8.60 -1.27
N CYS A 26 16.35 9.19 -0.08
CA CYS A 26 17.45 8.99 0.88
C CYS A 26 17.49 7.56 1.43
N GLU A 27 16.34 6.90 1.57
CA GLU A 27 16.20 5.57 2.17
C GLU A 27 15.78 4.49 1.16
N LYS A 28 16.02 4.74 -0.14
CA LYS A 28 15.46 3.93 -1.24
C LYS A 28 15.80 2.45 -1.10
N ASP A 29 17.07 2.13 -0.85
CA ASP A 29 17.54 0.75 -0.74
C ASP A 29 16.86 0.00 0.40
N MET A 30 16.67 0.66 1.55
CA MET A 30 15.95 0.08 2.69
C MET A 30 14.50 -0.26 2.31
N TYR A 31 13.78 0.65 1.63
CA TYR A 31 12.41 0.36 1.21
C TYR A 31 12.34 -0.72 0.13
N GLN A 32 13.31 -0.80 -0.77
CA GLN A 32 13.42 -1.90 -1.74
C GLN A 32 13.67 -3.24 -1.05
N GLU A 33 14.52 -3.30 -0.04
CA GLU A 33 14.73 -4.48 0.79
C GLU A 33 13.46 -4.89 1.56
N LEU A 34 12.73 -3.91 2.13
CA LEU A 34 11.43 -4.15 2.75
C LEU A 34 10.43 -4.72 1.74
N GLY A 35 10.40 -4.21 0.51
CA GLY A 35 9.56 -4.72 -0.56
C GLY A 35 9.82 -6.17 -0.92
N GLN A 36 11.07 -6.64 -0.79
CA GLN A 36 11.42 -8.06 -0.99
C GLN A 36 10.92 -8.96 0.16
N GLN A 37 10.82 -8.42 1.37
CA GLN A 37 10.37 -9.13 2.56
C GLN A 37 8.86 -9.04 2.78
N ALA A 38 8.21 -8.05 2.17
CA ALA A 38 6.79 -7.77 2.33
C ALA A 38 5.93 -8.96 1.89
N ARG A 39 4.94 -9.30 2.72
CA ARG A 39 4.04 -10.42 2.48
C ARG A 39 2.64 -9.91 2.26
N TYR A 40 2.03 -10.26 1.14
CA TYR A 40 0.59 -10.13 0.99
C TYR A 40 -0.08 -11.30 1.74
N THR A 41 -0.89 -11.04 2.75
CA THR A 41 -1.61 -12.08 3.51
C THR A 41 -3.00 -12.34 2.94
N GLY A 42 -3.55 -11.36 2.20
CA GLY A 42 -4.85 -11.45 1.54
C GLY A 42 -5.99 -11.29 2.53
N ASN A 43 -7.07 -10.63 2.14
CA ASN A 43 -8.22 -10.44 3.03
C ASN A 43 -9.02 -11.75 3.16
N PRO A 44 -9.10 -12.39 4.35
CA PRO A 44 -9.82 -13.65 4.53
C PRO A 44 -11.35 -13.51 4.38
N VAL A 45 -11.89 -12.30 4.26
CA VAL A 45 -13.34 -12.06 4.30
C VAL A 45 -13.99 -11.98 2.91
N HIS A 46 -13.25 -11.94 1.80
CA HIS A 46 -13.82 -11.68 0.47
C HIS A 46 -13.18 -12.45 -0.67
N LYS A 47 -13.58 -13.70 -0.90
CA LYS A 47 -13.39 -14.38 -2.20
C LYS A 47 -14.59 -15.27 -2.52
N LYS A 48 -15.38 -14.91 -3.53
CA LYS A 48 -16.48 -15.72 -4.06
C LYS A 48 -15.98 -16.83 -4.99
N SER A 49 -14.76 -16.70 -5.51
CA SER A 49 -14.04 -17.72 -6.26
C SER A 49 -12.64 -17.93 -5.66
N PRO A 50 -12.34 -19.12 -5.09
CA PRO A 50 -11.04 -19.43 -4.51
C PRO A 50 -10.06 -19.87 -5.62
N GLY A 51 -9.67 -18.96 -6.51
CA GLY A 51 -8.43 -19.18 -7.28
C GLY A 51 -7.26 -19.45 -6.32
N ASN A 52 -6.20 -20.14 -6.78
CA ASN A 52 -4.96 -20.69 -6.16
C ASN A 52 -4.45 -20.27 -4.73
N PHE A 53 -5.33 -19.84 -3.82
CA PHE A 53 -5.04 -19.32 -2.48
C PHE A 53 -5.14 -20.40 -1.40
N ALA A 54 -5.40 -21.66 -1.79
CA ALA A 54 -5.56 -22.79 -0.86
C ALA A 54 -6.59 -22.54 0.27
N LEU A 55 -7.63 -21.74 0.02
CA LEU A 55 -8.68 -21.44 0.99
C LEU A 55 -9.91 -22.34 0.71
N ILE A 56 -10.30 -23.18 1.69
CA ILE A 56 -11.49 -24.07 1.66
C ILE A 56 -12.30 -23.80 2.97
N PRO A 57 -13.65 -23.71 3.03
CA PRO A 57 -14.71 -23.18 2.13
C PRO A 57 -15.43 -21.93 2.77
N PRO A 58 -16.55 -21.35 2.22
CA PRO A 58 -16.82 -19.91 2.32
C PRO A 58 -17.57 -19.46 3.59
N ALA A 59 -17.12 -18.35 4.19
CA ALA A 59 -17.92 -17.57 5.12
C ALA A 59 -18.92 -16.70 4.33
N ARG A 60 -20.20 -17.03 4.42
CA ARG A 60 -21.40 -16.27 3.98
C ARG A 60 -21.10 -14.91 3.29
N PRO A 61 -21.29 -14.79 1.96
CA PRO A 61 -21.09 -13.53 1.27
C PRO A 61 -22.15 -12.52 1.73
N ARG A 62 -21.71 -11.45 2.39
CA ARG A 62 -22.58 -10.29 2.64
C ARG A 62 -22.60 -9.40 1.38
N PRO A 63 -23.78 -8.98 0.89
CA PRO A 63 -23.96 -8.31 -0.40
C PRO A 63 -23.34 -6.91 -0.50
N ASP A 64 -22.94 -6.34 0.63
CA ASP A 64 -22.33 -5.02 0.81
C ASP A 64 -20.80 -5.00 0.63
N LYS A 65 -20.16 -6.16 0.38
CA LYS A 65 -18.69 -6.27 0.44
C LYS A 65 -18.02 -6.86 -0.80
N THR A 66 -18.47 -6.42 -1.97
CA THR A 66 -18.00 -6.81 -3.32
C THR A 66 -16.76 -6.04 -3.78
N LEU A 67 -15.92 -5.55 -2.87
CA LEU A 67 -14.85 -4.60 -3.20
C LEU A 67 -13.66 -5.27 -3.92
N CYS A 68 -13.31 -6.51 -3.59
CA CYS A 68 -12.19 -7.18 -4.24
C CYS A 68 -12.49 -7.69 -5.67
N ASP A 69 -13.76 -7.92 -6.02
CA ASP A 69 -14.15 -8.37 -7.38
C ASP A 69 -14.03 -7.23 -8.41
N MET A 70 -14.02 -5.97 -7.97
CA MET A 70 -13.93 -4.79 -8.85
C MET A 70 -12.50 -4.51 -9.36
N VAL A 71 -11.47 -5.07 -8.72
CA VAL A 71 -10.07 -4.70 -9.00
C VAL A 71 -9.27 -5.79 -9.71
N ASN A 72 -9.92 -6.87 -10.15
CA ASN A 72 -9.30 -7.95 -10.94
C ASN A 72 -8.03 -8.63 -10.33
N ILE A 73 -7.67 -8.34 -9.07
CA ILE A 73 -6.53 -8.99 -8.38
C ILE A 73 -6.97 -10.38 -7.88
N PHE A 74 -7.01 -11.33 -8.82
CA PHE A 74 -7.43 -12.70 -8.56
C PHE A 74 -6.28 -13.64 -8.19
N GLN A 75 -5.03 -13.16 -8.19
CA GLN A 75 -3.84 -13.97 -7.96
C GLN A 75 -2.96 -13.38 -6.86
N ARG A 76 -2.47 -14.25 -5.97
CA ARG A 76 -1.53 -13.88 -4.91
C ARG A 76 -0.24 -13.30 -5.48
N ALA A 77 0.23 -13.88 -6.59
CA ALA A 77 1.43 -13.43 -7.28
C ALA A 77 1.30 -11.97 -7.72
N GLU A 78 0.15 -11.61 -8.28
CA GLU A 78 -0.13 -10.24 -8.73
C GLU A 78 -0.18 -9.26 -7.55
N ALA A 79 -0.89 -9.61 -6.48
CA ALA A 79 -0.92 -8.78 -5.28
C ALA A 79 0.48 -8.59 -4.67
N SER A 80 1.30 -9.64 -4.64
CA SER A 80 2.69 -9.57 -4.17
C SER A 80 3.58 -8.73 -5.09
N ARG A 81 3.35 -8.77 -6.41
CA ARG A 81 4.07 -7.95 -7.40
C ARG A 81 3.77 -6.47 -7.18
N LEU A 82 2.48 -6.11 -7.11
CA LEU A 82 2.03 -4.74 -6.83
C LEU A 82 2.55 -4.23 -5.49
N LEU A 83 2.53 -5.07 -4.46
CA LEU A 83 3.07 -4.74 -3.15
C LEU A 83 4.57 -4.41 -3.24
N LYS A 84 5.37 -5.27 -3.86
CA LYS A 84 6.80 -5.03 -4.06
C LYS A 84 7.04 -3.74 -4.85
N GLU A 85 6.24 -3.50 -5.88
CA GLU A 85 6.38 -2.33 -6.72
C GLU A 85 6.04 -1.02 -5.99
N ALA A 86 5.01 -1.01 -5.14
CA ALA A 86 4.71 0.12 -4.26
C ALA A 86 5.89 0.52 -3.39
N PHE A 87 6.60 -0.47 -2.82
CA PHE A 87 7.83 -0.23 -2.05
C PHE A 87 8.96 0.31 -2.92
N ASN A 88 9.16 -0.25 -4.12
CA ASN A 88 10.19 0.21 -5.06
C ASN A 88 9.97 1.64 -5.54
N ARG A 89 8.72 2.09 -5.59
CA ARG A 89 8.31 3.44 -6.01
C ARG A 89 8.15 4.43 -4.85
N GLY A 90 8.24 3.95 -3.61
CA GLY A 90 8.08 4.80 -2.43
C GLY A 90 6.65 5.23 -2.13
N LEU A 91 5.64 4.56 -2.69
CA LEU A 91 4.23 4.81 -2.36
C LEU A 91 3.87 4.09 -1.05
N VAL A 92 4.47 4.57 0.04
CA VAL A 92 4.30 4.03 1.39
C VAL A 92 3.93 5.15 2.36
N SER A 93 3.23 4.83 3.45
CA SER A 93 2.86 5.84 4.44
C SER A 93 4.04 6.28 5.28
N LEU A 94 4.04 7.55 5.68
CA LEU A 94 4.93 8.06 6.71
C LEU A 94 4.65 7.39 8.07
N ALA A 95 3.38 7.10 8.35
CA ALA A 95 2.99 6.35 9.54
C ALA A 95 3.53 4.90 9.49
N LYS A 96 4.07 4.42 10.61
CA LYS A 96 4.50 3.03 10.78
C LYS A 96 3.42 2.21 11.49
N ALA A 97 3.48 0.89 11.37
CA ALA A 97 2.55 0.02 12.08
C ALA A 97 2.79 0.07 13.61
N GLU A 98 1.71 0.15 14.38
CA GLU A 98 1.77 0.32 15.85
C GLU A 98 2.46 -0.86 16.55
N ASN A 99 2.32 -2.07 16.00
CA ASN A 99 2.91 -3.30 16.51
C ASN A 99 4.29 -3.62 15.91
N ASN A 100 4.73 -2.89 14.90
CA ASN A 100 6.03 -3.07 14.26
C ASN A 100 6.45 -1.81 13.49
N THR A 101 7.36 -1.03 14.06
CA THR A 101 7.78 0.26 13.49
C THR A 101 8.61 0.14 12.21
N THR A 102 9.05 -1.06 11.85
CA THR A 102 9.76 -1.32 10.59
C THR A 102 8.83 -1.14 9.39
N TRP A 103 7.58 -1.58 9.51
CA TRP A 103 6.64 -1.62 8.38
C TRP A 103 5.84 -0.32 8.28
N PRO A 104 5.75 0.29 7.07
CA PRO A 104 4.74 1.30 6.79
C PRO A 104 3.35 0.76 7.07
N LYS A 105 2.49 1.58 7.68
CA LYS A 105 1.11 1.17 8.00
C LYS A 105 0.28 0.95 6.72
N HIS A 106 0.48 1.82 5.73
CA HIS A 106 -0.18 1.76 4.42
C HIS A 106 0.85 1.74 3.30
N VAL A 107 0.49 1.09 2.20
CA VAL A 107 1.22 1.07 0.93
C VAL A 107 0.20 1.22 -0.18
N TRP A 108 0.57 1.86 -1.28
CA TRP A 108 -0.35 2.11 -2.39
C TRP A 108 0.26 1.66 -3.72
N ALA A 109 -0.56 0.99 -4.52
CA ALA A 109 -0.20 0.59 -5.86
C ALA A 109 -1.33 0.94 -6.83
N VAL A 110 -1.05 0.91 -8.13
CA VAL A 110 -2.06 1.01 -9.19
C VAL A 110 -2.00 -0.27 -9.99
N THR A 111 -3.16 -0.89 -10.23
CA THR A 111 -3.23 -2.09 -11.07
C THR A 111 -2.96 -1.77 -12.54
N GLU A 112 -2.79 -2.80 -13.37
CA GLU A 112 -2.61 -2.62 -14.82
C GLU A 112 -3.81 -1.93 -15.48
N GLU A 113 -5.01 -2.09 -14.92
CA GLU A 113 -6.23 -1.40 -15.35
C GLU A 113 -6.34 0.03 -14.82
N GLY A 114 -5.29 0.57 -14.19
CA GLY A 114 -5.28 1.95 -13.69
C GLY A 114 -6.06 2.13 -12.39
N CYS A 115 -6.33 1.06 -11.62
CA CYS A 115 -7.11 1.14 -10.39
C CYS A 115 -6.19 1.26 -9.16
N PRO A 116 -6.27 2.35 -8.36
CA PRO A 116 -5.53 2.45 -7.12
C PRO A 116 -6.00 1.45 -6.06
N VAL A 117 -5.04 0.84 -5.38
CA VAL A 117 -5.26 -0.09 -4.28
C VAL A 117 -4.42 0.31 -3.06
N GLU A 118 -5.01 0.19 -1.88
CA GLU A 118 -4.36 0.38 -0.58
C GLU A 118 -4.07 -0.98 0.05
N GLY A 119 -2.79 -1.24 0.36
CA GLY A 119 -2.37 -2.29 1.26
C GLY A 119 -2.28 -1.77 2.69
N VAL A 120 -2.93 -2.44 3.65
CA VAL A 120 -2.85 -2.10 5.08
C VAL A 120 -2.13 -3.22 5.83
N TYR A 121 -1.11 -2.87 6.63
CA TYR A 121 -0.38 -3.82 7.46
C TYR A 121 -1.18 -4.20 8.71
N ASP A 122 -1.32 -5.50 8.99
CA ASP A 122 -2.08 -6.05 10.11
C ASP A 122 -1.22 -6.66 11.24
N GLY A 123 0.10 -6.77 11.04
CA GLY A 123 1.01 -7.47 11.95
C GLY A 123 1.66 -8.71 11.33
N GLN A 124 1.00 -9.34 10.37
CA GLN A 124 1.48 -10.54 9.67
C GLN A 124 1.81 -10.26 8.20
N GLY A 125 1.14 -9.26 7.61
CA GLY A 125 1.39 -8.80 6.26
C GLY A 125 0.40 -7.73 5.82
N TYR A 126 0.29 -7.55 4.51
CA TYR A 126 -0.57 -6.54 3.90
C TYR A 126 -1.85 -7.15 3.34
N HIS A 127 -2.96 -6.43 3.58
CA HIS A 127 -4.27 -6.68 2.99
C HIS A 127 -4.68 -5.55 2.06
N GLY A 128 -5.08 -5.90 0.84
CA GLY A 128 -5.46 -4.94 -0.20
C GLY A 128 -6.93 -4.53 -0.15
N TYR A 129 -7.19 -3.25 -0.44
CA TYR A 129 -8.52 -2.66 -0.61
C TYR A 129 -8.50 -1.70 -1.82
N PRO A 130 -9.51 -1.71 -2.71
CA PRO A 130 -9.64 -0.64 -3.71
C PRO A 130 -9.77 0.74 -3.07
N ILE A 131 -9.23 1.75 -3.75
CA ILE A 131 -9.61 3.14 -3.54
C ILE A 131 -10.53 3.54 -4.70
N SER A 132 -11.83 3.51 -4.46
CA SER A 132 -12.85 3.76 -5.49
C SER A 132 -13.34 5.20 -5.57
N ASP A 133 -12.97 6.07 -4.63
CA ASP A 133 -13.38 7.48 -4.66
C ASP A 133 -12.27 8.35 -5.28
N GLU A 134 -12.41 8.56 -6.59
CA GLU A 134 -11.48 9.32 -7.43
C GLU A 134 -11.37 10.81 -7.03
N ARG A 135 -12.34 11.32 -6.26
CA ARG A 135 -12.39 12.72 -5.82
C ARG A 135 -11.55 12.99 -4.58
N THR A 136 -10.89 11.97 -4.04
CA THR A 136 -10.08 12.13 -2.83
C THR A 136 -8.67 12.61 -3.19
N PRO A 137 -8.09 13.55 -2.42
CA PRO A 137 -6.70 13.99 -2.65
C PRO A 137 -5.68 12.83 -2.61
N LEU A 138 -6.01 11.75 -1.88
CA LEU A 138 -5.19 10.54 -1.87
C LEU A 138 -5.18 9.84 -3.23
N TYR A 139 -6.34 9.71 -3.88
CA TYR A 139 -6.42 9.08 -5.20
C TYR A 139 -5.57 9.84 -6.21
N GLU A 140 -5.74 11.16 -6.30
CA GLU A 140 -4.96 12.02 -7.19
C GLU A 140 -3.46 11.90 -6.94
N GLU A 141 -3.05 11.90 -5.67
CA GLU A 141 -1.63 11.78 -5.30
C GLU A 141 -1.04 10.41 -5.64
N ILE A 142 -1.81 9.32 -5.46
CA ILE A 142 -1.37 7.96 -5.87
C ILE A 142 -1.14 7.92 -7.37
N MET A 143 -2.12 8.35 -8.16
CA MET A 143 -2.03 8.30 -9.62
C MET A 143 -0.85 9.13 -10.13
N LYS A 144 -0.74 10.37 -9.63
CA LYS A 144 0.37 11.26 -9.99
C LYS A 144 1.73 10.65 -9.68
N ARG A 145 1.93 10.12 -8.47
CA ARG A 145 3.23 9.52 -8.09
C ARG A 145 3.51 8.23 -8.83
N TRP A 146 2.50 7.43 -9.10
CA TRP A 146 2.64 6.18 -9.82
C TRP A 146 3.14 6.42 -11.25
N GLU A 147 2.53 7.36 -11.97
CA GLU A 147 2.92 7.75 -13.34
C GLU A 147 4.32 8.37 -13.40
N HIS A 148 4.67 9.23 -12.44
CA HIS A 148 6.01 9.84 -12.39
C HIS A 148 7.12 8.82 -12.18
N ALA A 149 6.85 7.74 -11.43
CA ALA A 149 7.81 6.67 -11.21
C ALA A 149 8.07 5.83 -12.48
N ASP A 150 7.09 5.71 -13.39
CA ASP A 150 7.25 4.98 -14.66
C ASP A 150 8.20 5.68 -15.65
N HIS A 151 8.29 7.01 -15.60
CA HIS A 151 9.07 7.81 -16.55
C HIS A 151 10.53 8.04 -16.11
N GLY A 152 10.96 7.42 -15.01
CA GLY A 152 12.28 7.64 -14.39
C GLY A 152 13.28 6.49 -14.51
N SER A 153 13.10 5.57 -15.46
CA SER A 153 14.04 4.47 -15.75
C SER A 153 15.09 4.85 -16.79
#